data_AF-A0A226WSX1-F1
#
_entry.id   AF-A0A226WSX1-F1
#
_cell.length_a   1.000
_cell.length_b   1.000
_cell.length_c   1.000
_cell.angle_alpha   90.00
_cell.angle_beta   90.00
_cell.angle_gamma   90.00
#
_symmetry.space_group_name_H-M   'P 1'
#
loop_
_entity.id
_entity.type
_entity.pdbx_description
1 polymer ?
#
loop_
_entity_poly.entity_id
_entity_poly.type
_entity_poly.pdbx_seq_one_letter_code
_entity_poly.pdbx_strand_id
1 'polypeptide(L)' 'MHDRLLALGYAIPTIFTTAFPTADLEAKIQAKGALTLLEKPGDAATVERLLNLALGRP' A
#
# COMPACT_ATOMS: atom_id res chain seq x y z
N MET A 1 9.69 -2.83 -6.75
CA MET A 1 9.78 -1.38 -6.46
C MET A 1 9.90 -1.11 -4.98
N HIS A 2 8.94 -1.49 -4.14
CA HIS A 2 9.05 -1.37 -2.67
C HIS A 2 10.34 -1.97 -2.10
N ASP A 3 10.67 -3.22 -2.43
CA ASP A 3 11.92 -3.86 -1.99
C ASP A 3 13.17 -3.07 -2.40
N ARG A 4 13.12 -2.38 -3.55
CA ARG A 4 14.22 -1.54 -4.04
C ARG A 4 14.32 -0.23 -3.25
N LEU A 5 13.19 0.35 -2.82
CA LEU A 5 13.19 1.52 -1.93
C LEU A 5 13.79 1.16 -0.57
N LEU A 6 13.39 0.01 -0.01
CA LEU A 6 13.97 -0.51 1.24
C LEU A 6 15.47 -0.79 1.11
N ALA A 7 15.90 -1.44 0.03
CA ALA A 7 17.32 -1.72 -0.22
C ALA A 7 18.18 -0.44 -0.36
N LEU A 8 17.56 0.68 -0.75
CA LEU A 8 18.20 1.99 -0.81
C LEU A 8 18.12 2.76 0.51
N GLY A 9 17.57 2.17 1.58
CA GLY A 9 17.42 2.79 2.90
C GLY A 9 16.17 3.66 3.07
N TYR A 10 15.28 3.70 2.08
CA TYR A 10 14.05 4.48 2.14
C TYR A 10 12.91 3.68 2.76
N ALA A 11 12.59 3.97 4.02
CA ALA A 11 11.44 3.42 4.73
C ALA A 11 10.18 4.28 4.53
N ILE A 12 9.73 4.41 3.28
CA ILE A 12 8.57 5.25 2.93
C ILE A 12 7.29 4.40 3.00
N PRO A 13 6.23 4.89 3.68
CA PRO A 13 4.89 4.31 3.61
C PRO A 13 4.46 4.06 2.17
N THR A 14 4.20 2.79 1.82
CA THR A 14 3.84 2.40 0.44
C THR A 14 2.42 1.84 0.42
N ILE A 15 1.56 2.43 -0.43
CA ILE A 15 0.23 1.90 -0.75
C ILE A 15 0.32 1.27 -2.15
N PHE A 16 -0.02 -0.01 -2.25
CA PHE A 16 -0.07 -0.69 -3.54
C PHE A 16 -1.45 -0.51 -4.16
N THR A 17 -1.54 -0.47 -5.49
CA THR A 17 -2.81 -0.32 -6.19
C THR A 17 -2.90 -1.28 -7.36
N THR A 18 -4.01 -2.03 -7.49
CA THR A 18 -4.23 -3.01 -8.57
C THR A 18 -5.65 -2.94 -9.11
N ALA A 19 -5.84 -3.27 -10.39
CA ALA A 19 -7.17 -3.48 -10.98
C ALA A 19 -7.64 -4.94 -10.87
N PHE A 20 -6.77 -5.84 -10.41
CA PHE A 20 -7.04 -7.26 -10.25
C PHE A 20 -6.51 -7.73 -8.90
N PRO A 21 -7.28 -7.59 -7.81
CA PRO A 21 -6.88 -8.11 -6.52
C PRO A 21 -6.95 -9.65 -6.55
N THR A 22 -5.95 -10.28 -5.96
CA THR A 22 -5.98 -11.71 -5.67
C THR A 22 -5.50 -11.91 -4.23
N ALA A 23 -6.00 -12.94 -3.56
CA ALA A 23 -5.60 -13.26 -2.19
C ALA A 23 -4.07 -13.46 -2.07
N ASP A 24 -3.45 -14.07 -3.09
CA ASP A 24 -2.00 -14.24 -3.16
C ASP A 24 -1.26 -12.89 -3.27
N LEU A 25 -1.82 -11.92 -3.98
CA LEU A 25 -1.24 -10.60 -4.12
C LEU A 25 -1.35 -9.82 -2.80
N GLU A 26 -2.49 -9.90 -2.12
CA GLU A 26 -2.67 -9.30 -0.79
C GLU A 26 -1.70 -9.90 0.23
N ALA A 27 -1.60 -11.23 0.31
CA ALA A 27 -0.68 -11.91 1.21
C ALA A 27 0.79 -11.49 0.98
N LYS A 28 1.20 -11.37 -0.29
CA LYS A 28 2.55 -10.89 -0.66
C LYS A 28 2.80 -9.44 -0.23
N ILE A 29 1.80 -8.58 -0.29
CA ILE A 29 1.92 -7.16 0.07
C ILE A 29 1.96 -7.00 1.58
N GLN A 30 1.12 -7.72 2.32
CA GLN A 30 1.12 -7.73 3.78
C GLN A 30 2.45 -8.26 4.34
N ALA A 31 2.99 -9.33 3.75
CA ALA A 31 4.28 -9.89 4.15
C ALA A 31 5.47 -8.92 3.95
N LYS A 32 5.31 -7.89 3.10
CA LYS A 32 6.34 -6.88 2.82
C LYS A 32 6.24 -5.66 3.74
N GLY A 33 5.30 -5.63 4.68
CA GLY A 33 5.12 -4.48 5.59
C GLY A 33 4.52 -3.26 4.89
N ALA A 34 3.89 -3.44 3.74
CA ALA A 34 3.17 -2.37 3.07
C ALA A 34 1.81 -2.12 3.75
N LEU A 35 1.33 -0.88 3.68
CA LEU A 35 0.13 -0.46 4.43
C LEU A 35 -1.14 -1.14 3.94
N THR A 36 -1.33 -1.26 2.61
CA THR A 36 -2.45 -2.01 2.03
C THR A 36 -2.33 -2.16 0.51
N LEU A 37 -3.18 -3.03 -0.05
CA LEU A 37 -3.57 -3.04 -1.46
C LEU A 37 -4.87 -2.24 -1.64
N LEU A 38 -4.89 -1.31 -2.59
CA LEU A 38 -6.05 -0.56 -3.03
C LEU A 38 -6.55 -1.16 -4.35
N GLU A 39 -7.79 -1.64 -4.37
CA GLU A 39 -8.45 -2.06 -5.60
C GLU A 39 -8.86 -0.84 -6.44
N LYS A 40 -8.70 -0.93 -7.76
CA LYS A 40 -9.20 0.06 -8.72
C LYS A 40 -10.53 -0.38 -9.31
N PRO A 41 -11.50 0.55 -9.44
CA PRO A 41 -11.45 1.95 -9.03
C PRO A 41 -11.59 2.09 -7.51
N GLY A 42 -10.66 2.82 -6.89
CA GLY A 42 -10.75 3.15 -5.47
C GLY A 42 -11.56 4.43 -5.30
N ASP A 43 -12.45 4.47 -4.31
CA ASP A 43 -13.18 5.68 -3.97
C ASP A 43 -12.29 6.68 -3.21
N ALA A 44 -12.68 7.97 -3.26
CA ALA A 44 -11.89 9.05 -2.66
C ALA A 44 -11.74 8.92 -1.14
N ALA A 45 -12.76 8.42 -0.45
CA ALA A 45 -12.73 8.28 1.01
C ALA A 45 -11.75 7.17 1.44
N THR A 46 -11.71 6.08 0.69
CA THR A 46 -10.72 5.01 0.89
C THR A 46 -9.31 5.53 0.64
N VAL A 47 -9.08 6.30 -0.43
CA VAL A 47 -7.77 6.90 -0.69
C VAL A 47 -7.35 7.86 0.44
N GLU A 48 -8.26 8.73 0.88
CA GLU A 48 -8.01 9.68 1.97
C GLU A 48 -7.64 8.96 3.28
N ARG A 49 -8.41 7.94 3.66
CA ARG A 49 -8.14 7.14 4.86
C ARG A 49 -6.75 6.49 4.79
N LEU A 50 -6.39 5.93 3.65
CA LEU A 50 -5.08 5.28 3.47
C LEU A 50 -3.93 6.28 3.50
N LEU A 51 -4.13 7.49 2.96
CA LEU A 51 -3.16 8.57 3.06
C LEU A 51 -2.99 9.05 4.50
N ASN A 52 -4.08 9.21 5.26
CA ASN A 52 -3.99 9.58 6.67
C ASN A 52 -3.24 8.53 7.49
N LEU A 53 -3.55 7.24 7.29
CA LEU A 53 -2.81 6.14 7.91
C LEU A 53 -1.32 6.15 7.54
N ALA A 54 -0.99 6.36 6.26
CA ALA A 54 0.39 6.44 5.79
C ALA A 54 1.17 7.61 6.38
N LEU A 55 0.49 8.73 6.65
CA LEU A 55 1.09 9.95 7.21
C LEU A 55 1.05 9.99 8.74
N GLY A 56 0.53 8.95 9.40
CA GLY A 56 0.34 8.94 10.87
C GLY A 56 -0.66 9.99 11.36
N ARG A 57 -1.61 10.37 10.51
CA ARG A 57 -2.68 11.34 10.80
C ARG A 57 -3.95 10.58 11.21
N PRO A 58 -4.76 11.16 12.11
CA PRO A 58 -6.07 10.60 12.46
C PRO A 58 -7.02 10.57 11.25
#